data_AF-A0AAW9V042-F1
#
_entry.id   AF-A0AAW9V042-F1
#
_cell.length_a   1.000
_cell.length_b   1.000
_cell.length_c   1.000
_cell.angle_alpha   90.00
_cell.angle_beta   90.00
_cell.angle_gamma   90.00
#
_symmetry.space_group_name_H-M   'P 1'
#
loop_
_entity.id
_entity.type
_entity.pdbx_description
1 polymer ?
#
loop_
_entity_poly.entity_id
_entity_poly.type
_entity_poly.pdbx_seq_one_letter_code
_entity_poly.pdbx_strand_id
1 'polypeptide(L)'
;MDVKITILQVEVARLRPNPWNTNSVGAQNFEKLKGSIEKLGFFKPILARELDGGQFEILGGEHRWRAAMEQGISTVPVISVGKISDLVAKQMSLVDNERYGEDDQVALQRLIEEIQSELDYQLSEIAPYDDELAATLARESAIDLEMLEALSRGDEEPIEKDSREKAERVGAEHQTMRFKVTFDASDRVTETIKSIIKEQAINTGNDMENAGEALVWLVDNYKECI
;
A
#
# COMPACT_ATOMS: atom_id res chain seq x y z
N MET A 1 21.61 -1.83 7.80
CA MET A 1 20.91 -0.67 8.38
C MET A 1 19.89 -1.20 9.37
N ASP A 2 19.99 -0.84 10.66
CA ASP A 2 19.06 -1.33 11.69
C ASP A 2 17.80 -0.46 11.72
N VAL A 3 16.74 -0.92 11.05
CA VAL A 3 15.41 -0.32 11.20
C VAL A 3 14.85 -0.79 12.54
N LYS A 4 14.63 0.15 13.46
CA LYS A 4 14.14 -0.15 14.81
C LYS A 4 12.67 0.21 14.92
N ILE A 5 11.80 -0.81 14.87
CA ILE A 5 10.35 -0.61 14.93
C ILE A 5 9.91 -0.47 16.39
N THR A 6 9.32 0.67 16.75
CA THR A 6 8.78 0.94 18.09
C THR A 6 7.39 1.57 17.99
N ILE A 7 6.46 1.19 18.86
CA ILE A 7 5.13 1.81 18.95
C ILE A 7 5.14 2.86 20.06
N LEU A 8 4.79 4.10 19.72
CA LEU A 8 4.84 5.26 20.60
C LEU A 8 3.51 6.04 20.55
N GLN A 9 3.19 6.76 21.62
CA GLN A 9 2.15 7.80 21.61
C GLN A 9 2.84 9.15 21.37
N VAL A 10 2.53 9.80 20.26
CA VAL A 10 3.21 11.03 19.82
C VAL A 10 2.21 12.16 19.75
N GLU A 11 2.62 13.34 20.22
CA GLU A 11 1.85 14.58 20.07
C GLU A 11 1.66 14.90 18.59
N VAL A 12 0.42 15.20 18.19
CA VAL A 12 0.07 15.52 16.80
C VAL A 12 0.88 16.70 16.27
N ALA A 13 1.25 17.64 17.14
CA ALA A 13 2.08 18.81 16.81
C ALA A 13 3.55 18.48 16.49
N ARG A 14 4.06 17.30 16.86
CA ARG A 14 5.42 16.86 16.57
C ARG A 14 5.53 16.07 15.27
N LEU A 15 4.38 15.66 14.71
CA LEU A 15 4.30 14.96 13.44
C LEU A 15 4.22 15.98 12.30
N ARG A 16 4.97 15.72 11.23
CA ARG A 16 4.97 16.54 10.01
C ARG A 16 4.67 15.65 8.81
N PRO A 17 3.83 16.11 7.87
CA PRO A 17 3.64 15.41 6.61
C PRO A 17 4.94 15.45 5.81
N ASN A 18 5.21 14.41 5.03
CA ASN A 18 6.29 14.44 4.07
C ASN A 18 5.85 15.23 2.80
N PRO A 19 6.77 15.91 2.10
CA PRO A 19 6.42 16.73 0.94
C PRO A 19 6.18 15.92 -0.35
N TRP A 20 6.48 14.62 -0.35
CA TRP A 20 6.37 13.74 -1.51
C TRP A 20 5.17 12.78 -1.45
N ASN A 21 4.22 13.00 -0.54
CA ASN A 21 3.04 12.17 -0.46
C ASN A 21 2.15 12.40 -1.69
N THR A 22 1.94 11.33 -2.47
CA THR A 22 1.19 11.32 -3.73
C THR A 22 -0.29 11.00 -3.55
N ASN A 23 -0.69 10.57 -2.35
CA ASN A 23 -2.03 10.08 -2.08
C ASN A 23 -3.02 11.22 -1.84
N SER A 24 -4.21 11.09 -2.40
CA SER A 24 -5.30 12.04 -2.17
C SER A 24 -6.58 11.32 -1.73
N VAL A 25 -7.27 11.90 -0.74
CA VAL A 25 -8.56 11.39 -0.26
C VAL A 25 -9.64 12.43 -0.53
N GLY A 26 -10.70 12.00 -1.22
CA GLY A 26 -11.90 12.83 -1.45
C GLY A 26 -12.64 13.17 -0.17
N ALA A 27 -13.33 14.31 -0.15
CA ALA A 27 -13.99 14.86 1.05
C ALA A 27 -14.96 13.88 1.74
N GLN A 28 -15.74 13.11 0.97
CA GLN A 28 -16.68 12.13 1.54
C GLN A 28 -15.96 10.98 2.25
N ASN A 29 -14.85 10.50 1.69
CA ASN A 29 -14.04 9.44 2.30
C ASN A 29 -13.27 9.96 3.52
N PHE A 30 -12.87 11.22 3.51
CA PHE A 30 -12.25 11.88 4.67
C PHE A 30 -13.22 12.00 5.86
N GLU A 31 -14.48 12.35 5.62
CA GLU A 31 -15.51 12.38 6.69
C GLU A 31 -15.81 10.98 7.23
N LYS A 32 -15.86 9.96 6.37
CA LYS A 32 -15.97 8.56 6.83
C LYS A 32 -14.76 8.16 7.70
N LEU A 33 -13.55 8.60 7.33
CA LEU A 33 -12.33 8.33 8.09
C LEU A 33 -12.40 8.96 9.49
N LYS A 34 -12.82 10.23 9.60
CA LYS A 34 -13.04 10.91 10.90
C LYS A 34 -14.04 10.14 11.76
N GLY A 35 -15.19 9.76 11.19
CA GLY A 35 -16.21 8.98 11.91
C GLY A 35 -15.70 7.61 12.35
N SER A 36 -14.80 6.99 11.58
CA SER A 36 -14.14 5.74 11.98
C SER A 36 -13.16 5.96 13.13
N ILE A 37 -12.37 7.04 13.10
CA ILE A 37 -11.43 7.38 14.18
C ILE A 37 -12.19 7.68 15.48
N GLU A 38 -13.35 8.34 15.40
CA GLU A 38 -14.17 8.62 16.58
C GLU A 38 -14.74 7.34 17.21
N LYS A 39 -15.19 6.38 16.39
CA LYS A 39 -15.83 5.14 16.87
C LYS A 39 -14.84 4.07 17.33
N LEU A 40 -13.75 3.91 16.60
CA LEU A 40 -12.80 2.79 16.76
C LEU A 40 -11.42 3.24 17.27
N GLY A 41 -11.18 4.55 17.34
CA GLY A 41 -9.85 5.09 17.56
C GLY A 41 -8.91 4.83 16.38
N PHE A 42 -7.61 4.94 16.64
CA PHE A 42 -6.56 4.66 15.68
C PHE A 42 -6.26 3.15 15.61
N PHE A 43 -7.21 2.38 15.07
CA PHE A 43 -7.03 0.95 14.84
C PHE A 43 -5.77 0.65 14.00
N LYS A 44 -5.50 1.50 13.01
CA LYS A 44 -4.20 1.57 12.34
C LYS A 44 -3.39 2.74 12.90
N PRO A 45 -2.17 2.51 13.42
CA PRO A 45 -1.22 3.56 13.81
C PRO A 45 -0.58 4.27 12.61
N ILE A 46 -0.14 5.51 12.79
CA ILE A 46 0.58 6.29 11.78
C ILE A 46 2.02 5.75 11.64
N LEU A 47 2.54 5.64 10.43
CA LEU A 47 3.94 5.25 10.20
C LEU A 47 4.79 6.51 10.10
N ALA A 48 5.88 6.61 10.87
CA ALA A 48 6.74 7.78 10.85
C ALA A 48 8.21 7.43 11.12
N ARG A 49 9.13 8.29 10.67
CA ARG A 49 10.53 8.27 11.06
C ARG A 49 10.83 9.36 12.09
N GLU A 50 11.87 9.14 12.89
CA GLU A 50 12.38 10.14 13.81
C GLU A 50 13.26 11.16 13.08
N LEU A 51 13.04 12.44 13.37
CA LEU A 51 13.89 13.54 12.96
C LEU A 51 14.65 14.10 14.17
N ASP A 52 15.59 15.01 13.91
CA ASP A 52 16.25 15.76 14.97
C ASP A 52 15.27 16.68 15.72
N GLY A 53 15.60 16.99 16.98
CA GLY A 53 14.75 17.82 17.84
C GLY A 53 13.46 17.14 18.31
N GLY A 54 13.37 15.80 18.23
CA GLY A 54 12.21 15.04 18.70
C GLY A 54 10.95 15.23 17.84
N GLN A 55 11.14 15.63 16.59
CA GLN A 55 10.09 15.68 15.57
C GLN A 55 9.97 14.33 14.87
N PHE A 56 8.84 14.11 14.23
CA PHE A 56 8.56 12.90 13.46
C PHE A 56 8.07 13.30 12.08
N GLU A 57 8.55 12.60 11.05
CA GLU A 57 8.04 12.75 9.70
C GLU A 57 7.17 11.57 9.34
N ILE A 58 5.95 11.84 8.91
CA ILE A 58 4.96 10.84 8.53
C ILE A 58 5.41 10.21 7.21
N LEU A 59 5.54 8.89 7.20
CA LEU A 59 5.78 8.10 5.99
C LEU A 59 4.47 7.51 5.45
N GLY A 60 3.49 7.28 6.34
CA GLY A 60 2.22 6.68 5.97
C GLY A 60 1.09 7.04 6.94
N GLY A 61 -0.12 7.21 6.40
CA GLY A 61 -1.30 7.57 7.19
C GLY A 61 -1.51 9.06 7.43
N GLU A 62 -1.05 9.93 6.52
CA GLU A 62 -1.21 11.38 6.64
C GLU A 62 -2.67 11.82 6.86
N HIS A 63 -3.64 11.20 6.15
CA HIS A 63 -5.05 11.55 6.32
C HIS A 63 -5.57 11.25 7.73
N ARG A 64 -5.03 10.22 8.41
CA ARG A 64 -5.38 9.92 9.81
C ARG A 64 -4.82 10.99 10.74
N TRP A 65 -3.59 11.45 10.50
CA TRP A 65 -3.01 12.58 11.23
C TRP A 65 -3.80 13.87 11.01
N ARG A 66 -4.19 14.18 9.76
CA ARG A 66 -5.00 15.36 9.43
C ARG A 66 -6.37 15.31 10.09
N ALA A 67 -7.04 14.15 10.07
CA ALA A 67 -8.29 13.94 10.79
C ALA A 67 -8.11 14.13 12.31
N ALA A 68 -7.00 13.64 12.88
CA ALA A 68 -6.66 13.86 14.29
C ALA A 68 -6.55 15.35 14.64
N MET A 69 -5.86 16.12 13.80
CA MET A 69 -5.76 17.58 13.96
C MET A 69 -7.12 18.26 13.93
N GLU A 70 -7.97 17.93 12.94
CA GLU A 70 -9.29 18.54 12.80
C GLU A 70 -10.25 18.15 13.93
N GLN A 71 -10.08 16.96 14.51
CA GLN A 71 -10.85 16.49 15.67
C GLN A 71 -10.26 16.97 17.01
N GLY A 72 -9.16 17.73 17.01
CA GLY A 72 -8.52 18.24 18.23
C GLY A 72 -7.85 17.17 19.09
N ILE A 73 -7.51 16.01 18.51
CA ILE A 73 -6.84 14.92 19.21
C ILE A 73 -5.39 15.32 19.50
N SER A 74 -4.99 15.23 20.77
CA SER A 74 -3.67 15.71 21.21
C SER A 74 -2.53 14.73 20.88
N THR A 75 -2.78 13.43 21.00
CA THR A 75 -1.78 12.37 20.82
C THR A 75 -2.34 11.23 19.97
N VAL A 76 -1.48 10.64 19.14
CA VAL A 76 -1.84 9.54 18.24
C VAL A 76 -0.81 8.41 18.34
N PRO A 77 -1.22 7.14 18.12
CA PRO A 77 -0.29 6.03 18.06
C PRO A 77 0.52 6.08 16.77
N VAL A 78 1.83 5.98 16.91
CA VAL A 78 2.81 6.02 15.83
C VAL A 78 3.69 4.78 15.90
N ILE A 79 3.89 4.14 14.76
CA ILE A 79 4.96 3.17 14.53
C ILE A 79 6.18 3.98 14.07
N SER A 80 7.17 4.13 14.96
CA SER A 80 8.46 4.75 14.65
C SER A 80 9.39 3.70 14.03
N VAL A 81 10.01 4.04 12.90
CA VAL A 81 11.09 3.24 12.28
C VAL A 81 12.49 3.73 12.67
N GLY A 82 12.57 4.64 13.65
CA GLY A 82 13.81 5.29 14.08
C GLY A 82 14.32 6.34 13.09
N LYS A 83 15.59 6.72 13.23
CA LYS A 83 16.26 7.66 12.32
C LYS A 83 16.78 6.90 11.10
N ILE A 84 16.17 7.16 9.95
CA ILE A 84 16.53 6.57 8.65
C ILE A 84 16.78 7.68 7.62
N SER A 85 17.57 7.37 6.59
CA SER A 85 17.85 8.31 5.49
C SER A 85 16.60 8.64 4.68
N ASP A 86 16.64 9.76 3.95
CA ASP A 86 15.55 10.20 3.06
C ASP A 86 15.22 9.14 2.01
N LEU A 87 16.22 8.50 1.42
CA LEU A 87 16.02 7.44 0.45
C LEU A 87 15.18 6.28 1.01
N VAL A 88 15.53 5.77 2.20
CA VAL A 88 14.80 4.66 2.84
C VAL A 88 13.39 5.11 3.24
N ALA A 89 13.24 6.37 3.67
CA ALA A 89 11.95 6.96 4.01
C ALA A 89 11.01 7.04 2.79
N LYS A 90 11.53 7.50 1.64
CA LYS A 90 10.80 7.54 0.37
C LYS A 90 10.39 6.14 -0.09
N GLN A 91 11.30 5.16 -0.02
CA GLN A 91 11.01 3.76 -0.34
C GLN A 91 9.91 3.17 0.55
N MET A 92 9.96 3.42 1.87
CA MET A 92 8.92 2.94 2.79
C MET A 92 7.56 3.61 2.54
N SER A 93 7.54 4.91 2.22
CA SER A 93 6.32 5.64 1.87
C SER A 93 5.66 5.06 0.61
N LEU A 94 6.47 4.69 -0.39
CA LEU A 94 6.00 4.07 -1.63
C LEU A 94 5.30 2.73 -1.36
N VAL A 95 5.91 1.86 -0.56
CA VAL A 95 5.35 0.53 -0.22
C VAL A 95 4.06 0.64 0.61
N ASP A 96 3.95 1.62 1.51
CA ASP A 96 2.71 1.84 2.27
C ASP A 96 1.58 2.37 1.38
N ASN A 97 1.90 3.27 0.44
CA ASN A 97 0.93 3.84 -0.50
C ASN A 97 0.37 2.78 -1.46
N GLU A 98 1.21 1.92 -2.05
CA GLU A 98 0.76 0.84 -2.94
C GLU A 98 -0.21 -0.14 -2.25
N ARG A 99 -0.02 -0.38 -0.94
CA ARG A 99 -0.86 -1.32 -0.17
C ARG A 99 -2.25 -0.76 0.17
N TYR A 100 -2.41 0.56 0.29
CA TYR A 100 -3.60 1.15 0.91
C TYR A 100 -4.17 2.42 0.23
N GLY A 101 -3.52 2.96 -0.79
CA GLY A 101 -3.85 4.24 -1.43
C GLY A 101 -4.42 4.16 -2.85
N GLU A 102 -5.06 5.25 -3.28
CA GLU A 102 -5.29 5.59 -4.69
C GLU A 102 -4.35 6.75 -5.04
N ASP A 103 -3.21 6.45 -5.67
CA ASP A 103 -2.18 7.45 -5.98
C ASP A 103 -2.45 8.18 -7.30
N ASP A 104 -2.04 9.45 -7.35
CA ASP A 104 -1.84 10.16 -8.62
C ASP A 104 -0.65 9.53 -9.36
N GLN A 105 -0.94 8.85 -10.48
CA GLN A 105 0.05 8.13 -11.28
C GLN A 105 1.22 9.02 -11.74
N VAL A 106 1.00 10.31 -11.97
CA VAL A 106 2.06 11.24 -12.42
C VAL A 106 2.98 11.61 -11.27
N ALA A 107 2.41 11.87 -10.10
CA ALA A 107 3.20 12.20 -8.91
C ALA A 107 4.01 10.98 -8.44
N LEU A 108 3.42 9.79 -8.54
CA LEU A 108 4.06 8.51 -8.24
C LEU A 108 5.28 8.25 -9.14
N GLN A 109 5.11 8.43 -10.46
CA GLN A 109 6.22 8.28 -11.42
C GLN A 109 7.39 9.21 -11.10
N ARG A 110 7.13 10.48 -10.77
CA ARG A 110 8.19 11.43 -10.39
C ARG A 110 8.94 11.01 -9.14
N LEU A 111 8.23 10.50 -8.13
CA LEU A 111 8.86 10.00 -6.90
C LEU A 111 9.74 8.77 -7.20
N ILE A 112 9.27 7.86 -8.05
CA ILE A 112 10.05 6.69 -8.48
C ILE A 112 11.32 7.13 -9.23
N GLU A 113 11.20 8.06 -10.18
CA GLU A 113 12.34 8.63 -10.92
C GLU A 113 13.36 9.30 -9.99
N GLU A 114 12.90 10.03 -8.96
CA GLU A 114 13.76 10.66 -7.97
C GLU A 114 14.55 9.63 -7.14
N ILE A 115 13.87 8.58 -6.66
CA ILE A 115 14.51 7.46 -5.93
C ILE A 115 15.55 6.76 -6.81
N GLN A 116 15.22 6.49 -8.07
CA GLN A 116 16.13 5.86 -9.03
C GLN A 116 17.37 6.72 -9.30
N SER A 117 17.18 8.03 -9.52
CA SER A 117 18.29 8.95 -9.74
C SER A 117 19.22 9.06 -8.53
N GLU A 118 18.68 9.06 -7.30
CA GLU A 118 19.49 9.06 -6.08
C GLU A 118 20.29 7.76 -5.94
N LEU A 119 19.69 6.61 -6.27
CA LEU A 119 20.37 5.31 -6.27
C LEU A 119 21.50 5.24 -7.30
N ASP A 120 21.24 5.67 -8.53
CA ASP A 120 22.25 5.71 -9.60
C ASP A 120 23.43 6.61 -9.23
N TYR A 121 23.16 7.74 -8.56
CA TYR A 121 24.20 8.62 -8.06
C TYR A 121 25.06 7.92 -7.00
N GLN A 122 24.45 7.28 -5.99
CA GLN A 122 25.20 6.55 -4.96
C GLN A 122 26.05 5.42 -5.56
N LEU A 123 25.53 4.74 -6.60
CA LEU A 123 26.24 3.68 -7.29
C LEU A 123 27.47 4.21 -8.05
N SER A 124 27.33 5.37 -8.71
CA SER A 124 28.43 6.03 -9.42
C SER A 124 29.52 6.58 -8.49
N GLU A 125 29.18 7.02 -7.27
CA GLU A 125 30.17 7.40 -6.25
C GLU A 125 30.96 6.20 -5.72
N ILE A 126 30.32 5.03 -5.58
CA ILE A 126 30.95 3.81 -5.05
C ILE A 126 31.76 3.09 -6.12
N ALA A 127 31.34 3.17 -7.40
CA ALA A 127 32.03 2.61 -8.55
C ALA A 127 32.50 3.72 -9.52
N PRO A 128 33.46 4.59 -9.12
CA PRO A 128 33.88 5.73 -9.95
C PRO A 128 34.62 5.35 -11.24
N TYR A 129 34.96 4.07 -11.44
CA TYR A 129 35.71 3.58 -12.59
C TYR A 129 35.34 2.14 -12.96
N ASP A 130 34.10 1.91 -13.35
CA ASP A 130 33.78 0.82 -14.29
C ASP A 130 32.36 1.06 -14.82
N ASP A 131 32.23 1.73 -15.98
CA ASP A 131 30.92 2.01 -16.59
C ASP A 131 30.12 0.71 -16.81
N GLU A 132 30.82 -0.43 -16.99
CA GLU A 132 30.21 -1.74 -17.17
C GLU A 132 29.69 -2.33 -15.85
N LEU A 133 30.43 -2.19 -14.75
CA LEU A 133 29.97 -2.62 -13.43
C LEU A 133 28.87 -1.69 -12.89
N ALA A 134 28.98 -0.37 -13.10
CA ALA A 134 27.95 0.59 -12.74
C ALA A 134 26.67 0.35 -13.55
N ALA A 135 26.77 0.08 -14.86
CA ALA A 135 25.61 -0.28 -15.68
C ALA A 135 25.02 -1.65 -15.33
N THR A 136 25.85 -2.62 -14.91
CA THR A 136 25.39 -3.94 -14.46
C THR A 136 24.68 -3.82 -13.11
N LEU A 137 25.29 -3.12 -12.15
CA LEU A 137 24.69 -2.88 -10.84
C LEU A 137 23.45 -2.00 -10.93
N ALA A 138 23.41 -0.98 -11.81
CA ALA A 138 22.23 -0.15 -12.02
C ALA A 138 21.09 -0.94 -12.69
N ARG A 139 21.40 -1.89 -13.57
CA ARG A 139 20.42 -2.84 -14.12
C ARG A 139 19.91 -3.82 -13.07
N GLU A 140 20.75 -4.21 -12.10
CA GLU A 140 20.37 -5.09 -10.98
C GLU A 140 19.68 -4.33 -9.84
N SER A 141 19.97 -3.04 -9.66
CA SER A 141 19.41 -2.17 -8.61
C SER A 141 18.26 -1.31 -9.09
N ALA A 142 18.00 -1.27 -10.41
CA ALA A 142 16.73 -0.82 -10.96
C ALA A 142 15.69 -1.56 -10.13
N ILE A 143 15.00 -0.79 -9.28
CA ILE A 143 14.08 -1.34 -8.30
C ILE A 143 13.07 -2.15 -9.08
N ASP A 144 13.30 -3.46 -9.10
CA ASP A 144 12.32 -4.40 -9.57
C ASP A 144 11.25 -4.31 -8.49
N LEU A 145 10.17 -3.60 -8.80
CA LEU A 145 9.03 -3.43 -7.91
C LEU A 145 8.57 -4.82 -7.41
N GLU A 146 8.83 -5.86 -8.22
CA GLU A 146 8.67 -7.27 -7.92
C GLU A 146 9.63 -7.83 -6.85
N MET A 147 10.90 -7.39 -6.79
CA MET A 147 11.88 -7.79 -5.77
C MET A 147 11.65 -7.07 -4.43
N LEU A 148 11.20 -5.82 -4.45
CA LEU A 148 10.81 -5.10 -3.23
C LEU A 148 9.51 -5.67 -2.64
N GLU A 149 8.58 -6.13 -3.50
CA GLU A 149 7.45 -6.99 -3.10
C GLU A 149 7.93 -8.33 -2.51
N ALA A 150 8.98 -8.94 -3.06
CA ALA A 150 9.54 -10.20 -2.58
C ALA A 150 10.25 -10.05 -1.23
N LEU A 151 10.96 -8.95 -0.96
CA LEU A 151 11.55 -8.66 0.36
C LEU A 151 10.50 -8.24 1.40
N SER A 152 9.38 -7.64 0.95
CA SER A 152 8.21 -7.35 1.80
C SER A 152 7.41 -8.61 2.15
N ARG A 153 7.45 -9.62 1.27
CA ARG A 153 7.09 -11.01 1.55
C ARG A 153 8.30 -11.68 2.20
N GLY A 154 8.63 -11.31 3.43
CA GLY A 154 9.62 -12.09 4.19
C GLY A 154 9.32 -13.57 3.98
N ASP A 155 10.33 -14.35 3.55
CA ASP A 155 10.21 -15.77 3.30
C ASP A 155 9.32 -16.38 4.39
N GLU A 156 8.09 -16.72 4.01
CA GLU A 156 7.23 -17.51 4.85
C GLU A 156 7.89 -18.88 4.89
N GLU A 157 8.68 -19.11 5.94
CA GLU A 157 8.90 -20.46 6.43
C GLU A 157 7.55 -21.19 6.42
N PRO A 158 7.52 -22.46 5.99
CA PRO A 158 6.26 -23.14 5.69
C PRO A 158 5.34 -23.08 6.90
N ILE A 159 4.20 -22.41 6.72
CA ILE A 159 3.13 -22.33 7.71
C ILE A 159 2.77 -23.76 8.10
N GLU A 160 3.15 -24.17 9.32
CA GLU A 160 2.56 -25.32 9.97
C GLU A 160 1.05 -25.13 9.89
N LYS A 161 0.35 -26.10 9.27
CA LYS A 161 -1.11 -26.07 9.14
C LYS A 161 -1.71 -25.84 10.52
N ASP A 162 -2.12 -24.59 10.77
CA ASP A 162 -2.87 -24.23 11.96
C ASP A 162 -4.23 -24.92 11.85
N SER A 163 -4.31 -26.11 12.45
CA SER A 163 -5.49 -26.95 12.56
C SER A 163 -6.48 -26.38 13.58
N ARG A 164 -6.76 -25.09 13.50
CA ARG A 164 -7.90 -24.47 14.18
C ARG A 164 -9.05 -24.47 13.19
N GLU A 165 -10.06 -25.28 13.52
CA GLU A 165 -11.34 -25.35 12.80
C GLU A 165 -11.82 -23.95 12.40
N LYS A 166 -12.23 -23.81 11.13
CA LYS A 166 -12.84 -22.60 10.58
C LYS A 166 -13.91 -22.10 11.57
N ALA A 167 -13.62 -21.01 12.27
CA ALA A 167 -14.66 -20.27 12.95
C ALA A 167 -15.60 -19.73 11.88
N GLU A 168 -16.80 -20.31 11.78
CA GLU A 168 -17.88 -19.82 10.93
C GLU A 168 -18.11 -18.33 11.24
N ARG A 169 -17.82 -17.48 10.27
CA ARG A 169 -18.11 -16.05 10.34
C ARG A 169 -19.60 -15.88 10.14
N VAL A 170 -20.33 -15.81 11.25
CA VAL A 170 -21.78 -15.55 11.26
C VAL A 170 -22.03 -14.15 10.66
N GLY A 171 -22.72 -14.09 9.52
CA GLY A 171 -23.33 -12.86 8.99
C GLY A 171 -22.60 -12.12 7.86
N ALA A 172 -21.55 -12.67 7.25
CA ALA A 172 -20.96 -12.07 6.05
C ALA A 172 -21.61 -12.65 4.79
N GLU A 173 -22.46 -11.87 4.10
CA GLU A 173 -23.12 -12.30 2.86
C GLU A 173 -22.15 -12.38 1.67
N HIS A 174 -21.02 -11.66 1.72
CA HIS A 174 -20.01 -11.63 0.65
C HIS A 174 -18.59 -11.76 1.21
N GLN A 175 -17.72 -12.51 0.52
CA GLN A 175 -16.29 -12.63 0.83
C GLN A 175 -15.46 -11.90 -0.24
N THR A 176 -14.63 -10.95 0.18
CA THR A 176 -13.69 -10.27 -0.73
C THR A 176 -12.52 -11.19 -1.09
N MET A 177 -12.28 -11.38 -2.39
CA MET A 177 -11.12 -12.09 -2.93
C MET A 177 -10.23 -11.11 -3.71
N ARG A 178 -8.91 -11.30 -3.67
CA ARG A 178 -7.93 -10.50 -4.41
C ARG A 178 -7.07 -11.43 -5.25
N PHE A 179 -6.92 -11.10 -6.53
CA PHE A 179 -6.19 -11.92 -7.49
C PHE A 179 -5.18 -11.05 -8.22
N LYS A 180 -3.98 -11.61 -8.47
CA LYS A 180 -2.99 -11.01 -9.37
C LYS A 180 -3.20 -11.59 -10.77
N VAL A 181 -3.27 -10.71 -11.76
CA VAL A 181 -3.35 -11.07 -13.19
C VAL A 181 -2.20 -10.39 -13.93
N THR A 182 -1.74 -11.00 -15.02
CA THR A 182 -0.72 -10.39 -15.88
C THR A 182 -1.26 -9.13 -16.54
N PHE A 183 -0.40 -8.14 -16.81
CA PHE A 183 -0.79 -6.86 -17.42
C PHE A 183 -1.59 -7.04 -18.72
N ASP A 184 -1.11 -7.92 -19.61
CA ASP A 184 -1.79 -8.29 -20.87
C ASP A 184 -3.17 -8.93 -20.68
N ALA A 185 -3.39 -9.59 -19.55
CA ALA A 185 -4.67 -10.26 -19.25
C ALA A 185 -5.66 -9.35 -18.51
N SER A 186 -5.20 -8.27 -17.88
CA SER A 186 -6.01 -7.38 -17.07
C SER A 186 -7.19 -6.78 -17.85
N ASP A 187 -6.92 -6.27 -19.04
CA ASP A 187 -7.93 -5.67 -19.91
C ASP A 187 -8.96 -6.71 -20.37
N ARG A 188 -8.49 -7.88 -20.80
CA ARG A 188 -9.33 -9.00 -21.24
C ARG A 188 -10.26 -9.52 -20.12
N VAL A 189 -9.73 -9.66 -18.91
CA VAL A 189 -10.52 -10.10 -17.74
C VAL A 189 -11.59 -9.07 -17.42
N THR A 190 -11.23 -7.79 -17.43
CA THR A 190 -12.15 -6.69 -17.15
C THR A 190 -13.26 -6.59 -18.20
N GLU A 191 -12.92 -6.72 -19.48
CA GLU A 191 -13.91 -6.74 -20.57
C GLU A 191 -14.87 -7.93 -20.47
N THR A 192 -14.34 -9.11 -20.16
CA THR A 192 -15.15 -10.33 -20.00
C THR A 192 -16.16 -10.17 -18.87
N ILE A 193 -15.71 -9.68 -17.70
CA ILE A 193 -16.59 -9.42 -16.55
C ILE A 193 -17.66 -8.38 -16.91
N LYS A 194 -17.31 -7.29 -17.60
CA LYS A 194 -18.28 -6.28 -18.06
C LYS A 194 -19.30 -6.84 -19.06
N SER A 195 -18.88 -7.72 -19.96
CA SER A 195 -19.80 -8.38 -20.91
C SER A 195 -20.80 -9.26 -20.16
N ILE A 196 -20.33 -10.07 -19.21
CA ILE A 196 -21.18 -10.96 -18.41
C ILE A 196 -22.19 -10.16 -17.58
N ILE A 197 -21.76 -9.09 -16.91
CA ILE A 197 -22.66 -8.20 -16.15
C ILE A 197 -23.79 -7.69 -17.03
N LYS A 198 -23.47 -7.28 -18.26
CA LYS A 198 -24.44 -6.75 -19.23
C LYS A 198 -25.37 -7.83 -19.77
N GLU A 199 -24.84 -9.00 -20.12
CA GLU A 199 -25.60 -10.13 -20.69
C GLU A 199 -26.55 -10.76 -19.67
N GLN A 200 -26.11 -10.88 -18.42
CA GLN A 200 -26.90 -11.46 -17.33
C GLN A 200 -27.73 -10.40 -16.59
N ALA A 201 -27.70 -9.14 -17.05
CA ALA A 201 -28.39 -8.00 -16.44
C ALA A 201 -28.19 -7.89 -14.92
N ILE A 202 -26.96 -8.14 -14.46
CA ILE A 202 -26.59 -8.14 -13.03
C ILE A 202 -26.62 -6.70 -12.52
N ASN A 203 -27.39 -6.47 -11.46
CA ASN A 203 -27.46 -5.16 -10.82
C ASN A 203 -27.77 -5.31 -9.32
N THR A 204 -26.71 -5.42 -8.52
CA THR A 204 -26.77 -5.43 -7.05
C THR A 204 -26.61 -4.04 -6.44
N GLY A 205 -26.39 -3.00 -7.26
CA GLY A 205 -26.14 -1.62 -6.79
C GLY A 205 -24.71 -1.37 -6.29
N ASN A 206 -23.82 -2.36 -6.34
CA ASN A 206 -22.40 -2.26 -5.99
C ASN A 206 -21.53 -2.93 -7.05
N ASP A 207 -20.58 -2.20 -7.65
CA ASP A 207 -19.74 -2.68 -8.74
C ASP A 207 -18.87 -3.89 -8.34
N MET A 208 -18.43 -3.97 -7.08
CA MET A 208 -17.65 -5.11 -6.59
C MET A 208 -18.50 -6.38 -6.45
N GLU A 209 -19.78 -6.23 -6.09
CA GLU A 209 -20.72 -7.35 -5.99
C GLU A 209 -21.16 -7.81 -7.37
N ASN A 210 -21.43 -6.88 -8.30
CA ASN A 210 -21.70 -7.19 -9.71
C ASN A 210 -20.56 -7.99 -10.35
N ALA A 211 -19.30 -7.61 -10.08
CA ALA A 211 -18.13 -8.34 -10.55
C ALA A 211 -18.01 -9.73 -9.90
N GLY A 212 -18.38 -9.85 -8.62
CA GLY A 212 -18.45 -11.13 -7.92
C GLY A 212 -19.45 -12.10 -8.54
N GLU A 213 -20.68 -11.64 -8.80
CA GLU A 213 -21.73 -12.42 -9.45
C GLU A 213 -21.34 -12.85 -10.87
N ALA A 214 -20.68 -11.97 -11.63
CA ALA A 214 -20.16 -12.31 -12.95
C ALA A 214 -19.07 -13.41 -12.89
N LEU A 215 -18.23 -13.41 -11.86
CA LEU A 215 -17.24 -14.46 -11.64
C LEU A 215 -17.88 -15.79 -11.22
N VAL A 216 -18.94 -15.75 -10.39
CA VAL A 216 -19.72 -16.95 -10.04
C VAL A 216 -20.33 -17.56 -11.29
N TRP A 217 -20.97 -16.74 -12.13
CA TRP A 217 -21.51 -17.18 -13.41
C TRP A 217 -20.43 -17.82 -14.30
N LEU A 218 -19.25 -17.21 -14.37
CA LEU A 218 -18.14 -17.74 -15.15
C LEU A 218 -17.70 -19.12 -14.64
N VAL A 219 -17.61 -19.33 -13.32
CA VAL A 219 -17.24 -20.63 -12.72
C VAL A 219 -18.30 -21.70 -13.00
N ASP A 220 -19.58 -21.35 -12.90
CA ASP A 220 -20.68 -22.29 -13.12
C ASP A 220 -20.78 -22.72 -14.58
N ASN A 221 -20.55 -21.80 -15.52
CA ASN A 221 -20.59 -22.08 -16.96
C ASN A 221 -19.26 -22.65 -17.49
N TYR A 222 -18.14 -22.46 -16.79
CA TYR A 222 -16.87 -23.09 -17.16
C TYR A 222 -16.88 -24.60 -16.91
N LYS A 223 -17.65 -25.07 -15.91
CA LYS A 223 -17.80 -26.50 -15.60
C LYS A 223 -18.57 -27.31 -16.66
N GLU A 224 -19.29 -26.67 -17.58
CA GLU A 224 -19.99 -27.37 -18.66
C GLU A 224 -19.13 -27.65 -19.90
N CYS A 225 -17.88 -27.18 -19.92
CA CYS A 225 -16.94 -27.32 -21.05
C CYS A 225 -15.81 -28.35 -20.83
N ILE A 226 -15.85 -29.15 -19.75
CA ILE A 226 -14.86 -30.20 -19.45
C ILE A 226 -15.54 -31.57 -19.38
#